data_AF-A0A644VSP8-F1
#
_entry.id   AF-A0A644VSP8-F1
#
_cell.length_a   1.000
_cell.length_b   1.000
_cell.length_c   1.000
_cell.angle_alpha   90.00
_cell.angle_beta   90.00
_cell.angle_gamma   90.00
#
_symmetry.space_group_name_H-M   'P 1'
#
loop_
_entity.id
_entity.type
_entity.pdbx_description
1 polymer ?
#
loop_
_entity_poly.entity_id
_entity_poly.type
_entity_poly.pdbx_seq_one_letter_code
_entity_poly.pdbx_strand_id
1 'polypeptide(L)'
;MNENLPYDIQKLTLNEVNTIKELFENLSLNVNEKEGYLTLSYTCEEPKLSAEVVQTSQRLLQKYITEFKLQKVRSNLEFIEGSYREAKKNFEEKQTELANFRDKNISLSSAMAKTIEDKLTSEYNLLLNIYSELAKQREQAKISITETSPILTIIKPPILPTEKSKPNRAMIFLGFIFLGIISSGGWTLICPYFKEVLEKINK
;
A
#
# COMPACT_ATOMS: atom_id res chain seq x y z
N MET A 1 -23.92 -30.61 -0.55
CA MET A 1 -23.34 -29.40 -1.16
C MET A 1 -21.92 -29.30 -0.62
N ASN A 2 -20.97 -29.88 -1.36
CA ASN A 2 -19.59 -30.11 -0.90
C ASN A 2 -18.75 -28.87 -1.23
N GLU A 3 -18.46 -28.07 -0.21
CA GLU A 3 -17.56 -26.93 -0.29
C GLU A 3 -16.13 -27.46 -0.21
N ASN A 4 -15.54 -27.75 -1.38
CA ASN A 4 -14.11 -28.06 -1.49
C ASN A 4 -13.31 -26.80 -1.15
N LEU A 5 -12.93 -26.64 0.12
CA LEU A 5 -11.83 -25.73 0.48
C LEU A 5 -10.55 -26.23 -0.23
N PRO A 6 -9.86 -25.40 -1.03
CA PRO A 6 -8.70 -25.81 -1.81
C PRO A 6 -7.39 -25.87 -1.00
N TYR A 7 -7.46 -25.94 0.33
CA TYR A 7 -6.28 -25.95 1.18
C TYR A 7 -6.28 -27.17 2.09
N ASP A 8 -5.40 -28.12 1.76
CA ASP A 8 -5.01 -29.20 2.65
C ASP A 8 -4.38 -28.57 3.91
N ILE A 9 -4.95 -28.82 5.09
CA ILE A 9 -4.47 -28.26 6.35
C ILE A 9 -3.15 -28.97 6.68
N GLN A 10 -2.06 -28.50 6.10
CA GLN A 10 -0.73 -29.03 6.37
C GLN A 10 -0.33 -28.72 7.80
N LYS A 11 -0.08 -29.78 8.57
CA LYS A 11 0.46 -29.67 9.92
C LYS A 11 1.95 -29.36 9.83
N LEU A 12 2.30 -28.08 9.91
CA LEU A 12 3.70 -27.66 9.98
C LEU A 12 4.35 -28.23 11.26
N THR A 13 5.59 -28.68 11.11
CA THR A 13 6.45 -29.03 12.23
C THR A 13 6.92 -27.77 12.97
N LEU A 14 7.24 -27.90 14.26
CA LEU A 14 7.77 -26.79 15.07
C LEU A 14 8.99 -26.11 14.42
N ASN A 15 9.83 -26.88 13.73
CA ASN A 15 11.01 -26.36 13.04
C ASN A 15 10.63 -25.49 11.84
N GLU A 16 9.67 -25.92 11.02
CA GLU A 16 9.22 -25.14 9.85
C GLU A 16 8.56 -23.81 10.27
N VAL A 17 7.78 -23.83 11.36
CA VAL A 17 7.19 -22.60 11.93
C VAL A 17 8.27 -21.63 12.39
N ASN A 18 9.33 -22.12 13.05
CA ASN A 18 10.44 -21.30 13.50
C ASN A 18 11.23 -20.71 12.31
N THR A 19 11.50 -21.50 11.27
CA THR A 19 12.19 -21.02 10.06
C THR A 19 11.38 -19.95 9.33
N ILE A 20 10.06 -20.11 9.24
CA ILE A 20 9.18 -19.10 8.65
C ILE A 20 9.23 -17.81 9.49
N LYS A 21 9.22 -17.92 10.81
CA LYS A 21 9.30 -16.78 11.71
C LYS A 21 10.62 -16.02 11.55
N GLU A 22 11.75 -16.72 11.53
CA GLU A 22 13.06 -16.13 11.27
C GLU A 22 13.14 -15.46 9.90
N LEU A 23 12.51 -16.03 8.88
CA LEU A 23 12.43 -15.42 7.55
C LEU A 23 11.69 -14.07 7.62
N PHE A 24 10.53 -14.01 8.27
CA PHE A 24 9.78 -12.76 8.38
C PHE A 24 10.46 -11.72 9.28
N GLU A 25 11.17 -12.12 10.33
CA GLU A 25 11.94 -11.21 11.19
C GLU A 25 13.11 -10.55 10.44
N ASN A 26 13.71 -11.26 9.49
CA ASN A 26 14.84 -10.76 8.70
C ASN A 26 14.43 -9.99 7.44
N LEU A 27 13.14 -10.01 7.07
CA LEU A 27 12.59 -9.25 5.94
C LEU A 27 12.11 -7.88 6.42
N SER A 28 12.74 -6.81 5.93
CA SER A 28 12.34 -5.44 6.22
C SER A 28 11.82 -4.73 4.97
N LEU A 29 10.65 -4.09 5.09
CA LEU A 29 10.11 -3.18 4.10
C LEU A 29 10.08 -1.78 4.70
N ASN A 30 10.80 -0.85 4.09
CA ASN A 30 10.79 0.56 4.45
C ASN A 30 10.10 1.37 3.34
N VAL A 31 9.13 2.19 3.72
CA VAL A 31 8.38 3.06 2.81
C VAL A 31 8.86 4.49 3.02
N ASN A 32 9.49 5.07 2.02
CA ASN A 32 9.87 6.48 2.04
C ASN A 32 8.84 7.31 1.28
N GLU A 33 7.83 7.82 1.99
CA GLU A 33 6.76 8.63 1.40
C GLU A 33 7.25 9.96 0.81
N LYS A 34 8.37 10.50 1.31
CA LYS A 34 8.93 11.78 0.84
C LYS A 34 9.60 11.68 -0.52
N GLU A 35 10.31 10.57 -0.75
CA GLU A 35 11.07 10.35 -1.99
C GLU A 35 10.39 9.36 -2.94
N GLY A 36 9.26 8.77 -2.54
CA GLY A 36 8.39 7.97 -3.41
C GLY A 36 8.91 6.57 -3.77
N TYR A 37 9.90 6.05 -3.04
CA TYR A 37 10.44 4.71 -3.26
C TYR A 37 10.26 3.78 -2.06
N LEU A 38 10.22 2.48 -2.37
CA LEU A 38 10.13 1.38 -1.43
C LEU A 38 11.49 0.69 -1.35
N THR A 39 11.99 0.46 -0.14
CA THR A 39 13.22 -0.30 0.09
C THR A 39 12.86 -1.64 0.69
N LEU A 40 13.14 -2.70 -0.05
CA LEU A 40 12.97 -4.08 0.39
C LEU A 40 14.34 -4.70 0.65
N SER A 41 14.56 -5.14 1.88
CA SER A 41 15.84 -5.72 2.30
C SER A 41 15.61 -7.00 3.07
N TYR A 42 16.45 -8.00 2.84
CA TYR A 42 16.47 -9.25 3.59
C TYR A 42 17.89 -9.55 4.04
N THR A 43 18.06 -9.97 5.29
CA THR A 43 19.38 -10.29 5.86
C THR A 43 19.48 -11.77 6.13
N CYS A 44 20.39 -12.47 5.46
CA CYS A 44 20.75 -13.85 5.83
C CYS A 44 22.24 -14.13 5.67
N GLU A 45 22.68 -15.29 6.16
CA GLU A 45 24.08 -15.72 6.11
C GLU A 45 24.55 -16.02 4.68
N GLU A 46 23.66 -16.58 3.84
CA GLU A 46 23.97 -16.93 2.46
C GLU A 46 23.57 -15.80 1.48
N PRO A 47 24.51 -15.19 0.73
CA PRO A 47 24.20 -14.10 -0.19
C PRO A 47 23.19 -14.46 -1.29
N LYS A 48 23.19 -15.72 -1.74
CA LYS A 48 22.30 -16.22 -2.80
C LYS A 48 20.85 -16.27 -2.34
N LEU A 49 20.61 -16.82 -1.15
CA LEU A 49 19.29 -16.87 -0.53
C LEU A 49 18.73 -15.45 -0.32
N SER A 50 19.58 -14.49 0.09
CA SER A 50 19.15 -13.10 0.24
C SER A 50 18.62 -12.50 -1.06
N ALA A 51 19.35 -12.69 -2.17
CA ALA A 51 18.93 -12.15 -3.45
C ALA A 51 17.65 -12.83 -3.97
N GLU A 52 17.50 -14.14 -3.80
CA GLU A 52 16.35 -14.90 -4.25
C GLU A 52 15.07 -14.53 -3.48
N VAL A 53 15.17 -14.36 -2.16
CA VAL A 53 14.05 -13.94 -1.31
C VAL A 53 13.61 -12.53 -1.67
N VAL A 54 14.54 -11.59 -1.84
CA VAL A 54 14.21 -10.20 -2.24
C VAL A 54 13.59 -10.17 -3.64
N GLN A 55 14.15 -10.92 -4.60
CA GLN A 55 13.61 -10.98 -5.97
C GLN A 55 12.19 -11.57 -6.00
N THR A 56 11.96 -12.66 -5.26
CA THR A 56 10.64 -13.30 -5.20
C THR A 56 9.63 -12.39 -4.51
N SER A 57 10.02 -11.77 -3.40
CA SER A 57 9.20 -10.81 -2.67
C SER A 57 8.86 -9.57 -3.52
N GLN A 58 9.82 -9.04 -4.28
CA GLN A 58 9.60 -7.94 -5.22
C GLN A 58 8.60 -8.35 -6.31
N ARG A 59 8.77 -9.53 -6.93
CA ARG A 59 7.87 -10.03 -7.97
C ARG A 59 6.44 -10.22 -7.44
N LEU A 60 6.31 -10.81 -6.24
CA LEU A 60 5.01 -11.00 -5.60
C LEU A 60 4.35 -9.67 -5.24
N LEU A 61 5.12 -8.74 -4.69
CA LEU A 61 4.63 -7.39 -4.37
C LEU A 61 4.17 -6.66 -5.64
N GLN A 62 4.97 -6.72 -6.71
CA GLN A 62 4.63 -6.13 -8.00
C GLN A 62 3.35 -6.74 -8.58
N LYS A 63 3.23 -8.08 -8.56
CA LYS A 63 2.03 -8.79 -9.00
C LYS A 63 0.82 -8.36 -8.20
N TYR A 64 0.91 -8.38 -6.87
CA TYR A 64 -0.20 -8.04 -5.98
C TYR A 64 -0.63 -6.58 -6.11
N ILE A 65 0.32 -5.63 -6.15
CA ILE A 65 0.00 -4.21 -6.37
C ILE A 65 -0.68 -4.01 -7.73
N THR A 66 -0.20 -4.69 -8.78
CA THR A 66 -0.78 -4.60 -10.12
C THR A 66 -2.21 -5.15 -10.13
N GLU A 67 -2.41 -6.37 -9.61
CA GLU A 67 -3.73 -7.01 -9.53
C GLU A 67 -4.69 -6.19 -8.69
N PHE A 68 -4.26 -5.70 -7.52
CA PHE A 68 -5.08 -4.90 -6.63
C PHE A 68 -5.46 -3.54 -7.24
N LYS A 69 -4.48 -2.80 -7.81
CA LYS A 69 -4.76 -1.53 -8.49
C LYS A 69 -5.69 -1.75 -9.68
N LEU A 70 -5.45 -2.78 -10.49
CA LEU A 70 -6.28 -3.10 -11.64
C LEU A 70 -7.72 -3.47 -11.21
N GLN A 71 -7.87 -4.29 -10.17
CA GLN A 71 -9.18 -4.63 -9.61
C GLN A 71 -9.92 -3.39 -9.12
N LYS A 72 -9.23 -2.49 -8.40
CA LYS A 72 -9.84 -1.26 -7.88
C LYS A 72 -10.31 -0.32 -8.99
N VAL A 73 -9.48 -0.14 -10.03
CA VAL A 73 -9.84 0.70 -11.17
C VAL A 73 -11.00 0.09 -11.97
N ARG A 74 -11.00 -1.24 -12.17
CA ARG A 74 -12.11 -1.95 -12.82
C ARG A 74 -13.41 -1.84 -12.05
N SER A 75 -13.38 -2.07 -10.74
CA SER A 75 -14.55 -1.95 -9.86
C SER A 75 -15.11 -0.52 -9.86
N ASN A 76 -14.25 0.50 -9.89
CA ASN A 76 -14.67 1.89 -10.01
C ASN A 76 -15.37 2.18 -11.35
N LEU A 77 -14.84 1.67 -12.46
CA LEU A 77 -15.51 1.80 -13.77
C LEU A 77 -16.89 1.12 -13.74
N GLU A 78 -16.97 -0.11 -13.24
CA GLU A 78 -18.23 -0.85 -13.17
C GLU A 78 -19.28 -0.12 -12.33
N PHE A 79 -18.87 0.45 -11.20
CA PHE A 79 -19.73 1.29 -10.35
C PHE A 79 -20.25 2.53 -11.08
N ILE A 80 -19.37 3.24 -11.79
CA ILE A 80 -19.75 4.44 -12.56
C ILE A 80 -20.65 4.08 -13.74
N GLU A 81 -20.37 2.98 -14.45
CA GLU A 81 -21.22 2.51 -15.55
C GLU A 81 -22.61 2.07 -15.08
N GLY A 82 -22.68 1.39 -13.93
CA GLY A 82 -23.95 1.05 -13.28
C GLY A 82 -24.77 2.29 -12.95
N SER A 83 -24.13 3.26 -12.26
CA SER A 83 -24.76 4.53 -11.88
C SER A 83 -25.20 5.35 -13.09
N TYR A 84 -24.37 5.39 -14.16
CA TYR A 84 -24.70 6.06 -15.42
C TYR A 84 -25.94 5.44 -16.08
N ARG A 85 -26.04 4.12 -16.12
CA ARG A 85 -27.18 3.41 -16.71
C ARG A 85 -28.47 3.67 -15.93
N GLU A 86 -28.40 3.70 -14.61
CA GLU A 86 -29.55 4.03 -13.76
C GLU A 86 -29.97 5.49 -13.94
N ALA A 87 -29.02 6.43 -13.88
CA ALA A 87 -29.30 7.85 -14.09
C ALA A 87 -29.89 8.14 -15.48
N LYS A 88 -29.38 7.46 -16.51
CA LYS A 88 -29.93 7.53 -17.88
C LYS A 88 -31.39 7.09 -17.92
N LYS A 89 -31.70 5.94 -17.31
CA LYS A 89 -33.06 5.43 -17.24
C LYS A 89 -34.00 6.40 -16.53
N ASN A 90 -33.61 6.89 -15.35
CA ASN A 90 -34.41 7.85 -14.57
C ASN A 90 -34.63 9.15 -15.35
N PHE A 91 -33.60 9.63 -16.07
CA PHE A 91 -33.70 10.81 -16.93
C PHE A 91 -34.68 10.60 -18.09
N GLU A 92 -34.60 9.46 -18.80
CA GLU A 92 -35.50 9.13 -19.91
C GLU A 92 -36.96 8.97 -19.45
N GLU A 93 -37.18 8.38 -18.27
CA GLU A 93 -38.51 8.28 -17.65
C GLU A 93 -39.07 9.68 -17.35
N LYS A 94 -38.28 10.57 -16.76
CA LYS A 94 -38.71 11.94 -16.43
C LYS A 94 -38.92 12.81 -17.66
N GLN A 95 -38.09 12.62 -18.69
CA GLN A 95 -38.26 13.27 -20.00
C GLN A 95 -39.61 12.89 -20.60
N THR A 96 -39.95 11.60 -20.56
CA THR A 96 -41.22 11.07 -21.07
C THR A 96 -42.40 11.60 -20.24
N GLU A 97 -42.28 11.68 -18.92
CA GLU A 97 -43.32 12.26 -18.05
C GLU A 97 -43.58 13.74 -18.36
N LEU A 98 -42.52 14.55 -18.51
CA LEU A 98 -42.63 15.96 -18.87
C LEU A 98 -43.24 16.16 -20.26
N ALA A 99 -42.83 15.35 -21.25
CA ALA A 99 -43.41 15.37 -22.59
C ALA A 99 -44.91 15.05 -22.55
N ASN A 100 -45.30 13.96 -21.88
CA ASN A 100 -46.70 13.58 -21.70
C ASN A 100 -47.53 14.65 -20.98
N PHE A 101 -46.94 15.34 -19.99
CA PHE A 101 -47.62 16.44 -19.30
C PHE A 101 -47.87 17.61 -20.25
N ARG A 102 -46.88 17.99 -21.05
CA ARG A 102 -47.00 19.07 -22.05
C ARG A 102 -48.01 18.75 -23.14
N ASP A 103 -47.99 17.53 -23.68
CA ASP A 103 -48.92 17.08 -24.71
C ASP A 103 -50.38 17.06 -24.23
N LYS A 104 -50.61 16.71 -22.95
CA LYS A 104 -51.96 16.71 -22.36
C LYS A 104 -52.49 18.10 -22.03
N ASN A 105 -51.60 19.09 -21.88
CA ASN A 105 -51.94 20.42 -21.39
C ASN A 105 -51.62 21.53 -22.41
N ILE A 106 -51.63 21.26 -23.71
CA ILE A 106 -51.23 22.20 -24.78
C ILE A 106 -51.89 23.61 -24.66
N SER A 107 -53.13 23.70 -24.16
CA SER A 107 -53.88 24.95 -23.97
C SER A 107 -53.82 25.50 -22.53
N LEU A 108 -52.62 25.64 -21.97
CA LEU A 108 -52.37 26.04 -20.58
C LEU A 108 -52.85 27.47 -20.24
N SER A 109 -53.96 27.58 -19.50
CA SER A 109 -54.46 28.83 -18.86
C SER A 109 -54.48 28.77 -17.33
N SER A 110 -54.21 27.61 -16.71
CA SER A 110 -54.32 27.42 -15.26
C SER A 110 -52.99 27.63 -14.55
N ALA A 111 -52.99 28.44 -13.49
CA ALA A 111 -51.83 28.67 -12.63
C ALA A 111 -51.31 27.38 -11.95
N MET A 112 -52.21 26.45 -11.59
CA MET A 112 -51.83 25.17 -10.99
C MET A 112 -51.05 24.29 -11.97
N ALA A 113 -51.47 24.25 -13.22
CA ALA A 113 -50.81 23.43 -14.25
C ALA A 113 -49.41 24.01 -14.59
N LYS A 114 -49.24 25.34 -14.54
CA LYS A 114 -47.93 26.01 -14.62
C LYS A 114 -46.99 25.56 -13.48
N THR A 115 -47.46 25.58 -12.24
CA THR A 115 -46.65 25.14 -11.08
C THR A 115 -46.21 23.68 -11.19
N ILE A 116 -47.07 22.79 -11.69
CA ILE A 116 -46.73 21.39 -11.92
C ILE A 116 -45.68 21.26 -13.03
N GLU A 117 -45.81 22.02 -14.12
CA GLU A 117 -44.81 22.04 -15.19
C GLU A 117 -43.44 22.49 -14.68
N ASP A 118 -43.40 23.57 -13.89
CA ASP A 118 -42.16 24.11 -13.32
C ASP A 118 -41.47 23.09 -12.41
N LYS A 119 -42.26 22.36 -11.61
CA LYS A 119 -41.76 21.25 -10.79
C LYS A 119 -41.18 20.12 -11.65
N LEU A 120 -41.92 19.63 -12.65
CA LEU A 120 -41.46 18.56 -13.54
C LEU A 120 -40.20 18.98 -14.33
N THR A 121 -40.14 20.24 -14.76
CA THR A 121 -38.97 20.81 -15.46
C THR A 121 -37.77 20.91 -14.52
N SER A 122 -37.97 21.29 -13.26
CA SER A 122 -36.89 21.32 -12.26
C SER A 122 -36.33 19.93 -11.98
N GLU A 123 -37.20 18.93 -11.83
CA GLU A 123 -36.81 17.53 -11.65
C GLU A 123 -36.10 16.96 -12.89
N TYR A 124 -36.58 17.28 -14.10
CA TYR A 124 -35.90 16.94 -15.35
C TYR A 124 -34.49 17.55 -15.41
N ASN A 125 -34.34 18.83 -15.10
CA ASN A 125 -33.05 19.52 -15.12
C ASN A 125 -32.07 18.93 -14.10
N LEU A 126 -32.55 18.56 -12.91
CA LEU A 126 -31.74 17.88 -11.90
C LEU A 126 -31.19 16.54 -12.44
N LEU A 127 -32.06 15.71 -13.01
CA LEU A 127 -31.66 14.42 -13.57
C LEU A 127 -30.75 14.56 -14.80
N LEU A 128 -30.97 15.57 -15.65
CA LEU A 128 -30.10 15.90 -16.77
C LEU A 128 -28.68 16.24 -16.31
N ASN A 129 -28.56 17.04 -15.25
CA ASN A 129 -27.27 17.43 -14.68
C ASN A 129 -26.53 16.21 -14.10
N ILE A 130 -27.23 15.36 -13.34
CA ILE A 130 -26.65 14.13 -12.78
C ILE A 130 -26.19 13.19 -13.90
N TYR A 131 -27.03 12.95 -14.90
CA TYR A 131 -26.71 12.13 -16.06
C TYR A 131 -25.47 12.66 -16.81
N SER A 132 -25.43 13.96 -17.09
CA SER A 132 -24.33 14.60 -17.82
C SER A 132 -23.02 14.55 -17.03
N GLU A 133 -23.08 14.71 -15.72
CA GLU A 133 -21.91 14.62 -14.85
C GLU A 133 -21.38 13.18 -14.78
N LEU A 134 -22.26 12.19 -14.62
CA LEU A 134 -21.88 10.77 -14.66
C LEU A 134 -21.32 10.35 -16.02
N ALA A 135 -21.83 10.92 -17.11
CA ALA A 135 -21.28 10.69 -18.45
C ALA A 135 -19.83 11.17 -18.56
N LYS A 136 -19.53 12.36 -18.03
CA LYS A 136 -18.15 12.89 -17.97
C LYS A 136 -17.25 12.01 -17.10
N GLN A 137 -17.72 11.62 -15.91
CA GLN A 137 -16.97 10.78 -14.99
C GLN A 137 -16.68 9.39 -15.58
N ARG A 138 -17.64 8.81 -16.32
CA ARG A 138 -17.44 7.55 -17.04
C ARG A 138 -16.32 7.66 -18.07
N GLU A 139 -16.32 8.72 -18.86
CA GLU A 139 -15.28 8.91 -19.88
C GLU A 139 -13.91 9.12 -19.23
N GLN A 140 -13.86 9.90 -18.15
CA GLN A 140 -12.65 10.07 -17.34
C GLN A 140 -12.14 8.73 -16.78
N ALA A 141 -13.04 7.90 -16.25
CA ALA A 141 -12.68 6.58 -15.71
C ALA A 141 -12.14 5.62 -16.79
N LYS A 142 -12.68 5.68 -18.03
CA LYS A 142 -12.16 4.92 -19.17
C LYS A 142 -10.77 5.37 -19.59
N ILE A 143 -10.54 6.68 -19.61
CA ILE A 143 -9.21 7.25 -19.87
C ILE A 143 -8.24 6.75 -18.80
N SER A 144 -8.62 6.80 -17.52
CA SER A 144 -7.79 6.30 -16.43
C SER A 144 -7.47 4.81 -16.54
N ILE A 145 -8.37 3.95 -17.02
CA ILE A 145 -8.04 2.53 -17.28
C ILE A 145 -6.97 2.40 -18.36
N THR A 146 -7.07 3.20 -19.41
CA THR A 146 -6.17 3.16 -20.56
C THR A 146 -4.79 3.71 -20.19
N GLU A 147 -4.74 4.80 -19.42
CA GLU A 147 -3.51 5.42 -18.91
C GLU A 147 -2.85 4.63 -17.79
N THR A 148 -3.63 3.98 -16.91
CA THR A 148 -3.11 3.24 -15.76
C THR A 148 -2.67 1.82 -16.12
N SER A 149 -2.59 1.45 -17.41
CA SER A 149 -1.96 0.19 -17.81
C SER A 149 -0.47 0.25 -17.44
N PRO A 150 -0.05 -0.32 -16.29
CA PRO A 150 1.16 0.11 -15.65
C PRO A 150 2.30 -0.76 -16.16
N ILE A 151 3.22 -0.15 -16.91
CA ILE A 151 4.59 -0.66 -16.94
C ILE A 151 5.19 -0.23 -15.60
N LEU A 152 5.17 -1.11 -14.60
CA LEU A 152 5.91 -0.87 -13.36
C LEU A 152 7.40 -0.81 -13.71
N THR A 153 7.95 0.40 -13.78
CA THR A 153 9.36 0.63 -14.07
C THR A 153 10.18 0.22 -12.85
N ILE A 154 10.97 -0.84 -12.98
CA ILE A 154 11.92 -1.27 -11.96
C ILE A 154 13.01 -0.19 -11.84
N ILE A 155 13.06 0.54 -10.72
CA ILE A 155 14.05 1.62 -10.53
C ILE A 155 15.45 1.03 -10.28
N LYS A 156 15.56 -0.06 -9.52
CA LYS A 156 16.81 -0.81 -9.31
C LYS A 156 16.50 -2.31 -9.27
N PRO A 157 17.14 -3.14 -10.11
CA PRO A 157 17.01 -4.58 -9.99
C PRO A 157 17.65 -5.07 -8.68
N PRO A 158 17.17 -6.20 -8.12
CA PRO A 158 17.84 -6.85 -7.01
C PRO A 158 19.25 -7.27 -7.44
N ILE A 159 20.27 -6.70 -6.81
CA ILE A 159 21.69 -7.03 -7.03
C ILE A 159 22.16 -8.00 -5.94
N LEU A 160 23.05 -8.92 -6.28
CA LEU A 160 23.73 -9.77 -5.31
C LEU A 160 24.58 -8.87 -4.39
N PRO A 161 24.31 -8.83 -3.07
CA PRO A 161 25.11 -8.01 -2.16
C PRO A 161 26.54 -8.58 -2.08
N THR A 162 27.52 -7.82 -2.57
CA THR A 162 28.94 -8.19 -2.51
C THR A 162 29.60 -7.82 -1.18
N GLU A 163 28.93 -6.99 -0.36
CA GLU A 163 29.42 -6.55 0.95
C GLU A 163 28.53 -7.04 2.09
N LYS A 164 29.16 -7.49 3.18
CA LYS A 164 28.46 -7.96 4.39
C LYS A 164 27.88 -6.78 5.16
N SER A 165 26.58 -6.82 5.48
CA SER A 165 25.88 -5.74 6.17
C SER A 165 26.38 -5.50 7.60
N LYS A 166 26.85 -6.54 8.31
CA LYS A 166 27.36 -6.45 9.69
C LYS A 166 28.40 -7.54 9.99
N PRO A 167 29.30 -7.34 10.99
CA PRO A 167 29.59 -6.09 11.70
C PRO A 167 30.74 -5.30 11.05
N ASN A 168 30.71 -3.98 11.17
CA ASN A 168 31.81 -3.10 10.75
C ASN A 168 33.03 -3.39 11.61
N ARG A 169 34.02 -4.10 11.06
CA ARG A 169 35.27 -4.46 11.77
C ARG A 169 35.94 -3.23 12.40
N ALA A 170 35.84 -2.07 11.76
CA ALA A 170 36.34 -0.79 12.27
C ALA A 170 35.67 -0.35 13.59
N MET A 171 34.36 -0.59 13.76
CA MET A 171 33.63 -0.22 14.98
C MET A 171 34.03 -1.13 16.15
N ILE A 172 34.28 -2.42 15.89
CA ILE A 172 34.80 -3.37 16.88
C ILE A 172 36.19 -2.94 17.34
N PHE A 173 37.09 -2.61 16.40
CA PHE A 173 38.44 -2.12 16.74
C PHE A 173 38.40 -0.85 17.59
N LEU A 174 37.54 0.11 17.26
CA LEU A 174 37.38 1.34 18.03
C LEU A 174 36.89 1.07 19.47
N GLY A 175 35.99 0.10 19.64
CA GLY A 175 35.51 -0.34 20.96
C GLY A 175 36.62 -0.95 21.83
N PHE A 176 37.46 -1.82 21.28
CA PHE A 176 38.60 -2.41 22.01
C PHE A 176 39.66 -1.38 22.38
N ILE A 177 39.92 -0.39 21.52
CA ILE A 177 40.84 0.71 21.83
C ILE A 177 40.33 1.50 23.04
N PHE A 178 39.03 1.83 23.07
CA PHE A 178 38.41 2.53 24.19
C PHE A 178 38.50 1.73 25.51
N LEU A 179 38.16 0.43 25.46
CA LEU A 179 38.26 -0.47 26.62
C LEU A 179 39.69 -0.62 27.14
N GLY A 180 40.68 -0.65 26.24
CA GLY A 180 42.09 -0.71 26.59
C GLY A 180 42.57 0.52 27.36
N ILE A 181 42.17 1.72 26.93
CA ILE A 181 42.52 2.99 27.59
C ILE A 181 41.91 3.04 29.01
N ILE A 182 40.64 2.65 29.15
CA ILE A 182 39.95 2.63 30.46
C ILE A 182 40.62 1.63 31.41
N SER A 183 40.92 0.43 30.92
CA SER A 183 41.55 -0.62 31.72
C SER A 183 42.97 -0.22 32.16
N SER A 184 43.74 0.39 31.27
CA SER A 184 45.08 0.90 31.59
C SER A 184 45.03 2.03 32.63
N GLY A 185 44.12 2.99 32.46
CA GLY A 185 43.95 4.09 33.41
C GLY A 185 43.50 3.61 34.80
N GLY A 186 42.57 2.66 34.83
CA GLY A 186 42.11 2.01 36.06
C GLY A 186 43.24 1.30 36.79
N TRP A 187 44.03 0.49 36.08
CA TRP A 187 45.17 -0.22 36.66
C TRP A 187 46.21 0.73 37.26
N THR A 188 46.56 1.79 36.52
CA THR A 188 47.55 2.79 36.96
C THR A 188 47.12 3.53 38.23
N LEU A 189 45.83 3.82 38.43
CA LEU A 189 45.35 4.52 39.61
C LEU A 189 45.11 3.59 40.82
N ILE A 190 44.71 2.34 40.58
CA ILE A 190 44.40 1.36 41.64
C ILE A 190 45.67 0.78 42.25
N CYS A 191 46.71 0.50 41.44
CA CYS A 191 47.98 -0.05 41.92
C CYS A 191 48.66 0.74 43.05
N PRO A 192 48.83 2.07 42.97
CA PRO A 192 49.45 2.85 44.04
C PRO A 192 48.57 2.90 45.30
N TYR A 193 47.25 3.03 45.13
CA TYR A 193 46.31 3.07 46.26
C TYR A 193 46.28 1.76 47.05
N PHE A 194 46.30 0.61 46.36
CA PHE A 194 46.35 -0.70 47.02
C PHE A 194 47.67 -0.94 47.78
N LYS A 195 48.80 -0.46 47.26
CA LYS A 195 50.09 -0.54 47.97
C LYS A 195 50.09 0.28 49.25
N GLU A 196 49.54 1.49 49.20
CA GLU A 196 49.46 2.38 50.36
C GLU A 196 48.52 1.83 51.45
N VAL A 197 47.41 1.19 51.06
CA VAL A 197 46.52 0.49 52.01
C VAL A 197 47.19 -0.74 52.62
N LEU A 198 47.92 -1.53 51.84
CA LEU A 198 48.65 -2.71 52.34
C LEU A 198 49.76 -2.35 53.33
N GLU A 199 50.49 -1.26 53.09
CA GLU A 199 51.55 -0.79 53.98
C GLU A 199 51.01 -0.22 55.30
N LYS A 200 49.83 0.42 55.26
CA LYS A 200 49.15 0.96 56.45
C LYS A 200 48.49 -0.11 57.34
N ILE A 201 48.26 -1.31 56.80
CA ILE A 201 47.71 -2.47 57.53
C ILE A 201 48.84 -3.30 58.16
N ASN A 202 50.07 -3.21 57.64
CA ASN A 202 51.22 -4.00 58.10
C ASN A 202 52.17 -3.23 59.05
N LYS A 203 51.72 -2.09 59.59
CA LYS A 203 52.39 -1.26 60.60
C LYS A 203 51.45 -1.02 61.76
#